data_AF-A0A836RXY4-F1
#
_entry.id   AF-A0A836RXY4-F1
#
_cell.length_a   1.000
_cell.length_b   1.000
_cell.length_c   1.000
_cell.angle_alpha   90.00
_cell.angle_beta   90.00
_cell.angle_gamma   90.00
#
_symmetry.space_group_name_H-M   'P 1'
#
loop_
_entity.id
_entity.type
_entity.pdbx_description
1 polymer ?
#
loop_
_entity_poly.entity_id
_entity_poly.type
_entity_poly.pdbx_seq_one_letter_code
_entity_poly.pdbx_strand_id
1 'polypeptide(L)' 'RLLKEALHELGHAFGLGHCLERACVMRFSNTVVEVDEKAAKYCRICGIKLAQRGIALSEKFLLAY' A
#
# COMPACT_ATOMS: atom_id res chain seq x y z
N ARG A 1 3.30 -2.96 -12.15
CA ARG A 1 2.48 -4.07 -11.61
C ARG A 1 3.23 -4.84 -10.53
N LEU A 2 4.34 -5.53 -10.83
CA LEU A 2 5.13 -6.29 -9.83
C LEU A 2 5.43 -5.51 -8.54
N LEU A 3 5.91 -4.27 -8.64
CA LEU A 3 6.16 -3.43 -7.46
C LEU A 3 4.90 -3.20 -6.61
N LYS A 4 3.72 -3.05 -7.23
CA LYS A 4 2.47 -2.80 -6.50
C LYS A 4 2.08 -4.02 -5.68
N GLU A 5 2.09 -5.21 -6.27
CA GLU A 5 1.72 -6.43 -5.56
C GLU A 5 2.80 -6.86 -4.56
N ALA A 6 4.10 -6.66 -4.87
CA ALA A 6 5.16 -6.89 -3.91
C ALA A 6 5.01 -6.00 -2.66
N LEU A 7 4.68 -4.72 -2.85
CA LEU A 7 4.39 -3.82 -1.72
C LEU A 7 3.10 -4.20 -0.99
N HIS A 8 2.06 -4.64 -1.69
CA HIS A 8 0.81 -5.12 -1.10
C HIS A 8 1.06 -6.31 -0.15
N GLU A 9 1.74 -7.34 -0.64
CA GLU A 9 2.06 -8.54 0.14
C GLU A 9 3.05 -8.26 1.27
N LEU A 10 4.03 -7.36 1.06
CA LEU A 10 4.87 -6.89 2.17
C LEU A 10 4.03 -6.18 3.24
N GLY A 11 3.04 -5.38 2.85
CA GLY A 11 2.10 -4.79 3.79
C GLY A 11 1.37 -5.85 4.62
N HIS A 12 0.93 -6.94 4.02
CA HIS A 12 0.35 -8.09 4.74
C HIS A 12 1.36 -8.79 5.64
N ALA A 13 2.59 -9.04 5.17
CA ALA A 13 3.66 -9.62 5.98
C ALA A 13 3.99 -8.76 7.21
N PHE A 14 3.82 -7.44 7.10
CA PHE A 14 3.94 -6.50 8.20
C PHE A 14 2.64 -6.29 9.00
N GLY A 15 1.59 -7.07 8.74
CA GLY A 15 0.36 -7.05 9.53
C GLY A 15 -0.61 -5.91 9.22
N LEU A 16 -0.58 -5.37 7.99
CA LEU A 16 -1.68 -4.56 7.47
C LEU A 16 -2.78 -5.44 6.90
N GLY A 17 -4.03 -4.99 7.01
CA GLY A 17 -5.15 -5.49 6.23
C GLY A 17 -5.40 -4.64 4.99
N HIS A 18 -6.42 -5.00 4.22
CA HIS A 18 -6.86 -4.21 3.06
C HIS A 18 -7.28 -2.78 3.44
N CYS A 19 -7.11 -1.86 2.49
CA CYS A 19 -7.45 -0.45 2.63
C CYS A 19 -8.59 -0.08 1.67
N LEU A 20 -9.47 0.83 2.10
CA LEU A 20 -10.56 1.36 1.27
C LEU A 20 -10.10 2.50 0.35
N GLU A 21 -8.93 3.08 0.58
CA GLU A 21 -8.35 4.12 -0.27
C GLU A 21 -7.96 3.53 -1.63
N ARG A 22 -8.62 4.00 -2.71
CA ARG A 22 -8.49 3.42 -4.05
C ARG A 22 -7.08 3.51 -4.61
N ALA A 23 -6.39 4.61 -4.31
CA ALA A 23 -5.02 4.81 -4.76
C ALA A 23 -3.98 4.08 -3.88
N CYS A 24 -4.36 3.55 -2.72
CA CYS A 24 -3.43 2.89 -1.80
C CYS A 24 -3.02 1.51 -2.34
N VAL A 25 -1.75 1.18 -2.19
CA VAL A 25 -1.22 -0.14 -2.57
C VAL A 25 -1.88 -1.29 -1.80
N MET A 26 -2.42 -1.01 -0.61
CA MET A 26 -3.19 -1.97 0.19
C MET A 26 -4.66 -2.10 -0.23
N ARG A 27 -5.12 -1.43 -1.29
CA ARG A 27 -6.44 -1.74 -1.86
C ARG A 27 -6.41 -3.17 -2.41
N PHE A 28 -7.41 -3.94 -2.01
CA PHE A 28 -7.67 -5.26 -2.56
C PHE A 28 -7.94 -5.18 -4.07
N SER A 29 -7.40 -6.13 -4.82
CA SER A 29 -7.56 -6.19 -6.28
C SER A 29 -7.80 -7.64 -6.70
N ASN A 30 -8.93 -7.88 -7.35
CA ASN A 30 -9.32 -9.17 -7.95
C ASN A 30 -8.96 -9.23 -9.44
N THR A 31 -8.66 -8.10 -10.07
CA THR A 31 -8.33 -8.03 -11.48
C THR A 31 -7.07 -7.20 -11.72
N VAL A 32 -6.41 -7.45 -12.87
CA VAL A 32 -5.24 -6.68 -13.28
C VAL A 32 -5.57 -5.20 -13.49
N VAL A 33 -6.78 -4.89 -13.93
CA VAL A 33 -7.25 -3.51 -14.10
C VAL A 33 -7.27 -2.78 -12.76
N GLU A 34 -7.78 -3.42 -11.70
CA GLU A 34 -7.78 -2.83 -10.35
C GLU A 34 -6.36 -2.64 -9.78
N VAL A 35 -5.43 -3.54 -10.11
CA VAL A 35 -4.00 -3.37 -9.79
C VAL A 35 -3.41 -2.17 -10.54
N ASP A 36 -3.85 -1.90 -11.76
CA ASP A 36 -3.39 -0.75 -12.53
C ASP A 36 -3.92 0.58 -11.97
N GLU A 37 -5.13 0.59 -11.40
CA GLU A 37 -5.74 1.77 -10.76
C GLU A 37 -5.03 2.24 -9.48
N LYS A 38 -4.50 1.32 -8.65
CA LYS A 38 -3.81 1.71 -7.40
C LYS A 38 -2.40 2.24 -7.64
N ALA A 39 -1.88 3.12 -6.79
CA ALA A 39 -0.48 3.55 -6.87
C ALA A 39 0.46 2.50 -6.23
N ALA A 40 1.75 2.53 -6.59
CA ALA A 40 2.79 1.80 -5.87
C ALA A 40 3.20 2.52 -4.57
N LYS A 41 2.21 2.99 -3.80
CA LYS A 41 2.38 3.86 -2.63
C LYS A 41 1.33 3.55 -1.56
N TYR A 42 1.70 3.67 -0.30
CA TYR A 42 0.80 3.59 0.84
C TYR A 42 0.08 4.93 1.05
N CYS A 43 -1.18 4.89 1.50
CA CYS A 43 -1.83 6.08 2.04
C CYS A 43 -1.23 6.44 3.41
N ARG A 44 -1.47 7.68 3.85
CA ARG A 44 -1.02 8.19 5.15
C ARG A 44 -1.41 7.28 6.32
N ILE A 45 -2.61 6.68 6.30
CA ILE A 45 -3.10 5.78 7.35
C ILE A 45 -2.29 4.47 7.38
N CYS A 46 -2.07 3.82 6.22
CA CYS A 46 -1.23 2.62 6.15
C CYS A 46 0.22 2.93 6.51
N GLY A 47 0.73 4.11 6.14
CA GLY A 47 2.06 4.55 6.52
C GLY A 47 2.23 4.71 8.04
N ILE A 48 1.26 5.32 8.72
CA ILE A 48 1.25 5.43 10.19
C ILE A 48 1.22 4.04 10.84
N LYS A 49 0.37 3.12 10.33
CA LYS A 49 0.29 1.74 10.84
C LYS A 49 1.60 0.98 10.71
N LEU A 50 2.35 1.20 9.62
CA LEU A 50 3.69 0.63 9.43
C LEU A 50 4.72 1.26 10.37
N ALA A 51 4.68 2.58 10.57
CA ALA A 51 5.54 3.26 11.52
C ALA A 51 5.32 2.75 12.96
N GLN A 52 4.07 2.52 13.36
CA GLN A 52 3.72 1.89 14.65
C GLN A 52 4.28 0.47 14.83
N ARG A 53 4.69 -0.18 13.73
CA ARG A 53 5.30 -1.52 13.71
C ARG A 53 6.82 -1.45 13.49
N GLY A 54 7.43 -0.26 13.59
CA GLY A 54 8.87 -0.06 13.44
C GLY A 54 9.35 0.01 11.99
N ILE A 55 8.45 0.18 11.02
CA ILE A 55 8.78 0.22 9.59
C ILE A 55 8.74 1.66 9.10
N ALA A 56 9.91 2.21 8.82
CA ALA A 56 10.05 3.54 8.24
C ALA A 56 9.81 3.49 6.72
N LEU A 57 8.92 4.35 6.22
CA LEU A 57 8.68 4.55 4.80
C LEU A 57 9.30 5.87 4.34
N SER A 58 10.03 5.84 3.23
CA SER A 58 10.42 7.06 2.53
C SER A 58 9.21 7.73 1.87
N GLU A 59 9.21 9.06 1.77
CA GLU A 59 8.12 9.85 1.17
C GLU A 59 7.74 9.42 -0.26
N LYS A 60 8.68 8.91 -1.05
CA LYS A 60 8.39 8.37 -2.40
C LYS A 60 7.36 7.23 -2.39
N PHE A 61 7.17 6.53 -1.28
CA PHE A 61 6.20 5.46 -1.10
C PHE A 61 4.93 5.91 -0.36
N LEU A 62 4.77 7.20 -0.10
CA LEU A 62 3.55 7.79 0.43
C LEU A 62 2.78 8.53 -0.67
N LEU A 63 1.48 8.30 -0.72
CA LEU A 63 0.60 9.07 -1.58
C LEU A 63 0.73 10.56 -1.25
N ALA A 64 0.93 11.37 -2.28
CA ALA A 64 0.92 12.82 -2.21
C ALA A 64 -0.47 13.27 -2.63
N TYR A 65 -1.22 13.80 -1.67
CA TYR A 65 -2.49 14.48 -1.85
C TYR A 65 -2.49 15.70 -0.93
#